data_AF-A0AAV0XYL9-F1
#
_entry.id   AF-A0AAV0XYL9-F1
#
_cell.length_a   1.000
_cell.length_b   1.000
_cell.length_c   1.000
_cell.angle_alpha   90.00
_cell.angle_beta   90.00
_cell.angle_gamma   90.00
#
_symmetry.space_group_name_H-M   'P 1'
#
loop_
_entity.id
_entity.type
_entity.pdbx_description
1 polymer ?
#
loop_
_entity_poly.entity_id
_entity_poly.type
_entity_poly.pdbx_seq_one_letter_code
_entity_poly.pdbx_strand_id
1 'polypeptide(L)'
;MRNRLCGVVINDAIYNTEGANKINRSQFSKIAKGIEELFPSESEFVYFIPYFREGNKVSPNRGKLYDKYCNIKREINKTNTAFKQNLCNKDDAVFTNEDEILDSINWLKHNIDPEITLYKLWAETASYRLQKQSNDKNNLKYPALKNSKGHILIDMDFDNLYPQKNQNLIQKFDI
;
A
#
# COMPACT_ATOMS: atom_id res chain seq x y z
N MET A 1 -28.36 6.43 -4.56
CA MET A 1 -28.28 5.58 -3.35
C MET A 1 -27.38 4.36 -3.56
N ARG A 2 -27.71 3.44 -4.48
CA ARG A 2 -26.96 2.19 -4.78
C ARG A 2 -25.44 2.33 -4.90
N ASN A 3 -24.94 3.34 -5.61
CA ASN A 3 -23.49 3.53 -5.81
C ASN A 3 -22.73 3.95 -4.54
N ARG A 4 -23.38 4.73 -3.66
CA ARG A 4 -22.78 5.14 -2.37
C ARG A 4 -22.71 3.94 -1.42
N LEU A 5 -23.78 3.14 -1.37
CA LEU A 5 -23.81 1.89 -0.62
C LEU A 5 -22.66 0.97 -1.03
N CYS A 6 -22.53 0.68 -2.34
CA CYS A 6 -21.42 -0.14 -2.85
C CYS A 6 -20.04 0.42 -2.45
N GLY A 7 -19.89 1.75 -2.46
CA GLY A 7 -18.64 2.39 -2.05
C GLY A 7 -18.30 2.15 -0.59
N VAL A 8 -19.26 2.39 0.32
CA VAL A 8 -19.05 2.20 1.76
C VAL A 8 -18.75 0.74 2.07
N VAL A 9 -19.56 -0.18 1.55
CA VAL A 9 -19.43 -1.61 1.84
C VAL A 9 -18.12 -2.19 1.30
N ILE A 10 -17.70 -1.79 0.10
CA ILE A 10 -16.42 -2.27 -0.46
C ILE A 10 -15.23 -1.67 0.27
N ASN A 11 -15.28 -0.39 0.65
CA ASN A 11 -14.21 0.21 1.45
C ASN A 11 -14.05 -0.54 2.78
N ASP A 12 -15.15 -0.71 3.51
CA ASP A 12 -15.15 -1.45 4.79
C ASP A 12 -14.59 -2.87 4.62
N ALA A 13 -15.07 -3.60 3.60
CA ALA A 13 -14.59 -4.96 3.32
C ALA A 13 -13.10 -5.01 2.96
N ILE A 14 -12.56 -3.98 2.29
CA ILE A 14 -11.11 -3.89 2.02
C ILE A 14 -10.33 -3.68 3.32
N TYR A 15 -10.76 -2.74 4.17
CA TYR A 15 -10.06 -2.39 5.41
C TYR A 15 -10.10 -3.50 6.45
N ASN A 16 -11.21 -4.24 6.54
CA ASN A 16 -11.41 -5.31 7.51
C ASN A 16 -10.84 -6.67 7.06
N THR A 17 -10.38 -6.79 5.80
CA THR A 17 -9.73 -8.02 5.34
C THR A 17 -8.24 -7.97 5.68
N GLU A 18 -7.81 -8.78 6.65
CA GLU A 18 -6.39 -8.94 7.00
C GLU A 18 -5.57 -9.38 5.77
N GLY A 19 -4.57 -8.58 5.35
CA GLY A 19 -3.65 -8.92 4.26
C GLY A 19 -3.74 -8.00 3.02
N ALA A 20 -3.67 -8.59 1.81
CA ALA A 20 -3.41 -7.91 0.53
C ALA A 20 -4.56 -7.05 -0.05
N ASN A 21 -5.43 -6.47 0.79
CA ASN A 21 -6.56 -5.63 0.36
C ASN A 21 -7.40 -6.31 -0.75
N LYS A 22 -7.71 -7.60 -0.57
CA LYS A 22 -8.32 -8.44 -1.61
C LYS A 22 -9.60 -9.08 -1.08
N ILE A 23 -10.71 -8.67 -1.66
CA ILE A 23 -12.00 -9.32 -1.44
C ILE A 23 -12.07 -10.57 -2.31
N ASN A 24 -12.42 -11.70 -1.71
CA ASN A 24 -12.60 -12.97 -2.39
C ASN A 24 -14.03 -13.11 -2.97
N ARG A 25 -14.23 -14.09 -3.86
CA ARG A 25 -15.53 -14.33 -4.52
C ARG A 25 -16.66 -14.60 -3.51
N SER A 26 -16.39 -15.39 -2.46
CA SER A 26 -17.42 -15.74 -1.49
C SER A 26 -17.85 -14.54 -0.65
N GLN A 27 -16.94 -13.60 -0.34
CA GLN A 27 -17.26 -12.34 0.31
C GLN A 27 -18.16 -11.46 -0.58
N PHE A 28 -17.87 -11.33 -1.87
CA PHE A 28 -18.76 -10.60 -2.78
C PHE A 28 -20.18 -11.20 -2.82
N SER A 29 -20.29 -12.53 -2.92
CA SER A 29 -21.58 -13.22 -2.86
C SER A 29 -22.30 -13.01 -1.52
N LYS A 30 -21.59 -13.09 -0.39
CA LYS A 30 -22.16 -12.84 0.94
C LYS A 30 -22.70 -11.42 1.06
N ILE A 31 -21.95 -10.43 0.59
CA ILE A 31 -22.36 -9.03 0.61
C ILE A 31 -23.60 -8.81 -0.27
N ALA A 32 -23.60 -9.36 -1.49
CA ALA A 32 -24.72 -9.23 -2.41
C ALA A 32 -26.02 -9.80 -1.83
N LYS A 33 -25.95 -10.97 -1.17
CA LYS A 33 -27.07 -11.56 -0.42
C LYS A 33 -27.52 -10.70 0.74
N GLY A 34 -26.60 -10.22 1.57
CA GLY A 34 -26.95 -9.33 2.68
C GLY A 34 -27.63 -8.03 2.23
N ILE A 35 -27.29 -7.53 1.04
CA ILE A 35 -28.00 -6.38 0.44
C ILE A 35 -29.42 -6.77 0.02
N GLU A 36 -29.62 -7.90 -0.64
CA GLU A 36 -30.96 -8.40 -1.01
C GLU A 36 -31.83 -8.68 0.23
N GLU A 37 -31.26 -9.22 1.31
CA GLU A 37 -31.94 -9.45 2.59
C GLU A 37 -32.40 -8.14 3.25
N LEU A 38 -31.58 -7.09 3.21
CA LEU A 38 -31.91 -5.77 3.77
C LEU A 38 -32.80 -4.93 2.86
N PHE A 39 -32.70 -5.14 1.55
CA PHE A 39 -33.44 -4.42 0.52
C PHE A 39 -34.09 -5.42 -0.47
N PRO A 40 -35.23 -6.05 -0.12
CA PRO A 40 -35.84 -7.10 -0.93
C PRO A 40 -36.30 -6.67 -2.33
N SER A 41 -36.37 -5.36 -2.59
CA SER A 41 -36.65 -4.80 -3.91
C SER A 41 -35.43 -4.79 -4.85
N GLU A 42 -34.25 -5.18 -4.34
CA GLU A 42 -33.00 -5.24 -5.07
C GLU A 42 -32.49 -6.67 -5.12
N SER A 43 -32.04 -7.12 -6.30
CA SER A 43 -31.55 -8.49 -6.47
C SER A 43 -30.04 -8.60 -6.27
N GLU A 44 -29.58 -9.70 -5.66
CA GLU A 44 -28.15 -9.99 -5.47
C GLU A 44 -27.34 -9.92 -6.79
N PHE A 45 -27.95 -10.34 -7.91
CA PHE A 45 -27.32 -10.36 -9.23
C PHE A 45 -27.03 -8.97 -9.79
N VAL A 46 -27.68 -7.91 -9.29
CA VAL A 46 -27.32 -6.52 -9.63
C VAL A 46 -25.98 -6.13 -9.02
N TYR A 47 -25.66 -6.72 -7.88
CA TYR A 47 -24.50 -6.37 -7.06
C TYR A 47 -23.29 -7.22 -7.39
N PHE A 48 -23.48 -8.53 -7.59
CA PHE A 48 -22.39 -9.42 -7.97
C PHE A 48 -22.87 -10.61 -8.79
N ILE A 49 -22.31 -10.76 -9.99
CA ILE A 49 -22.43 -11.95 -10.83
C ILE A 49 -21.05 -12.55 -10.92
N PRO A 50 -20.84 -13.76 -10.39
CA PRO A 50 -19.52 -14.36 -10.39
C PRO A 50 -19.15 -14.90 -11.77
N TYR A 51 -17.85 -15.12 -11.96
CA TYR A 51 -17.29 -15.77 -13.13
C TYR A 51 -17.90 -17.16 -13.31
N PHE A 52 -18.29 -17.43 -14.55
CA PHE A 52 -18.88 -18.70 -14.99
C PHE A 52 -18.25 -19.12 -16.31
N ARG A 53 -17.87 -20.39 -16.41
CA ARG A 53 -17.40 -21.01 -17.66
C ARG A 53 -18.06 -22.37 -17.82
N GLU A 54 -18.77 -22.54 -18.91
CA GLU A 54 -19.40 -23.81 -19.30
C GLU A 54 -19.20 -24.01 -20.80
N GLY A 55 -18.35 -24.98 -21.15
CA GLY A 55 -17.91 -25.21 -22.52
C GLY A 55 -17.31 -23.94 -23.15
N ASN A 56 -17.94 -23.47 -24.23
CA ASN A 56 -17.57 -22.24 -24.95
C ASN A 56 -18.19 -20.96 -24.38
N LYS A 57 -19.12 -21.05 -23.42
CA LYS A 57 -19.73 -19.87 -22.80
C LYS A 57 -18.89 -19.43 -21.61
N VAL A 58 -18.37 -18.21 -21.68
CA VAL A 58 -17.60 -17.58 -20.59
C VAL A 58 -18.29 -16.28 -20.20
N SER A 59 -18.62 -16.14 -18.92
CA SER A 59 -19.09 -14.90 -18.31
C SER A 59 -18.07 -14.42 -17.27
N PRO A 60 -17.53 -13.18 -17.40
CA PRO A 60 -16.63 -12.63 -16.40
C PRO A 60 -17.36 -12.26 -15.12
N ASN A 61 -16.61 -11.95 -14.05
CA ASN A 61 -17.19 -11.30 -12.87
C ASN A 61 -17.80 -9.95 -13.29
N ARG A 62 -19.02 -9.66 -12.84
CA ARG A 62 -19.76 -8.42 -13.12
C ARG A 62 -20.52 -7.96 -11.88
N GLY A 63 -21.07 -6.75 -11.94
CA GLY A 63 -21.95 -6.21 -10.92
C GLY A 63 -21.34 -5.04 -10.17
N LYS A 64 -22.20 -4.24 -9.53
CA LYS A 64 -21.82 -2.93 -8.97
C LYS A 64 -20.73 -3.02 -7.89
N LEU A 65 -20.75 -4.08 -7.08
CA LEU A 65 -19.73 -4.30 -6.05
C LEU A 65 -18.36 -4.56 -6.69
N TYR A 66 -18.33 -5.41 -7.72
CA TYR A 66 -17.10 -5.76 -8.41
C TYR A 66 -16.53 -4.58 -9.21
N ASP A 67 -17.38 -3.82 -9.90
CA ASP A 67 -16.98 -2.62 -10.62
C ASP A 67 -16.39 -1.57 -9.67
N LYS A 68 -17.03 -1.36 -8.51
CA LYS A 68 -16.55 -0.42 -7.50
C LYS A 68 -15.20 -0.86 -6.93
N TYR A 69 -15.03 -2.14 -6.63
CA TYR A 69 -13.77 -2.71 -6.19
C TYR A 69 -12.65 -2.52 -7.23
N CYS A 70 -12.92 -2.80 -8.51
CA CYS A 70 -11.96 -2.58 -9.59
C CYS A 70 -11.54 -1.11 -9.70
N ASN A 71 -12.49 -0.19 -9.58
CA ASN A 71 -12.21 1.25 -9.60
C ASN A 71 -11.34 1.66 -8.41
N ILE A 72 -11.68 1.23 -7.19
CA ILE A 72 -10.87 1.53 -5.99
C ILE A 72 -9.45 0.98 -6.16
N LYS A 73 -9.28 -0.26 -6.61
CA LYS A 73 -7.95 -0.83 -6.88
C LYS A 73 -7.18 -0.08 -7.95
N ARG A 74 -7.86 0.38 -9.01
CA ARG A 74 -7.23 1.18 -10.06
C ARG A 74 -6.71 2.50 -9.49
N GLU A 75 -7.48 3.17 -8.63
CA GLU A 75 -7.05 4.41 -7.98
C GLU A 75 -5.87 4.16 -7.03
N ILE A 76 -5.92 3.12 -6.20
CA ILE A 76 -4.78 2.72 -5.34
C ILE A 76 -3.53 2.48 -6.19
N ASN A 77 -3.64 1.74 -7.29
CA ASN A 77 -2.53 1.46 -8.18
C ASN A 77 -2.01 2.72 -8.87
N LYS A 78 -2.89 3.64 -9.32
CA LYS A 78 -2.47 4.92 -9.88
C LYS A 78 -1.69 5.75 -8.86
N THR A 79 -2.16 5.82 -7.62
CA THR A 79 -1.44 6.53 -6.56
C THR A 79 -0.08 5.89 -6.30
N ASN A 80 0.00 4.56 -6.27
CA ASN A 80 1.27 3.84 -6.09
C ASN A 80 2.23 4.02 -7.27
N THR A 81 1.73 4.00 -8.50
CA THR A 81 2.55 4.22 -9.71
C THR A 81 2.99 5.67 -9.81
N ALA A 82 2.12 6.63 -9.52
CA ALA A 82 2.48 8.05 -9.45
C ALA A 82 3.53 8.30 -8.36
N PHE A 83 3.41 7.63 -7.21
CA PHE A 83 4.44 7.62 -6.18
C PHE A 83 5.76 7.07 -6.77
N LYS A 84 5.75 5.88 -7.37
CA LYS A 84 6.96 5.28 -7.99
C LYS A 84 7.58 6.14 -9.11
N GLN A 85 6.77 6.80 -9.93
CA GLN A 85 7.25 7.69 -11.00
C GLN A 85 7.85 8.98 -10.44
N ASN A 86 7.27 9.53 -9.37
CA ASN A 86 7.86 10.66 -8.65
C ASN A 86 9.16 10.27 -7.94
N LEU A 87 9.35 9.00 -7.56
CA LEU A 87 10.62 8.48 -7.05
C LEU A 87 11.66 8.27 -8.17
N CYS A 88 11.21 7.81 -9.36
CA CYS A 88 12.07 7.49 -10.51
C CYS A 88 12.58 8.72 -11.29
N ASN A 89 11.90 9.86 -11.19
CA ASN A 89 12.27 11.09 -11.92
C ASN A 89 13.34 11.93 -11.20
N LYS A 90 13.99 11.40 -10.16
CA LYS A 90 15.16 11.98 -9.53
C LYS A 90 16.38 11.08 -9.77
N ASP A 91 17.09 11.44 -10.83
CA ASP A 91 18.50 11.18 -11.11
C ASP A 91 18.97 9.73 -11.36
N ASP A 92 20.03 9.68 -12.17
CA ASP A 92 20.64 8.55 -12.86
C ASP A 92 20.88 7.25 -12.05
N ALA A 93 20.60 6.14 -12.75
CA ALA A 93 21.21 4.81 -12.67
C ALA A 93 21.92 4.36 -11.38
N VAL A 94 21.33 3.40 -10.65
CA VAL A 94 22.08 2.25 -10.10
C VAL A 94 21.18 1.01 -10.09
N PHE A 95 21.40 0.09 -11.03
CA PHE A 95 21.02 -1.31 -10.85
C PHE A 95 21.98 -1.88 -9.80
N THR A 96 21.58 -1.85 -8.52
CA THR A 96 22.28 -2.59 -7.47
C THR A 96 21.71 -4.00 -7.46
N ASN A 97 22.57 -5.02 -7.55
CA ASN A 97 22.14 -6.41 -7.45
C ASN A 97 21.30 -6.61 -6.18
N GLU A 98 20.18 -7.34 -6.24
CA GLU A 98 19.30 -7.56 -5.08
C GLU A 98 20.07 -8.14 -3.87
N ASP A 99 21.12 -8.92 -4.13
CA ASP A 99 22.01 -9.50 -3.12
C ASP A 99 22.80 -8.43 -2.32
N GLU A 100 23.31 -7.39 -2.99
CA GLU A 100 24.07 -6.30 -2.35
C GLU A 100 23.17 -5.44 -1.45
N ILE A 101 21.92 -5.23 -1.87
CA ILE A 101 20.91 -4.54 -1.06
C ILE A 101 20.59 -5.39 0.18
N LEU A 102 20.48 -6.72 0.04
CA LEU A 102 20.17 -7.60 1.15
C LEU A 102 21.29 -7.63 2.19
N ASP A 103 22.55 -7.63 1.76
CA ASP A 103 23.72 -7.53 2.63
C ASP A 103 23.75 -6.20 3.39
N SER A 104 23.44 -5.10 2.69
CA SER A 104 23.33 -3.76 3.29
C SER A 104 22.22 -3.71 4.35
N ILE A 105 21.06 -4.31 4.07
CA ILE A 105 19.96 -4.46 5.02
C ILE A 105 20.37 -5.30 6.23
N ASN A 106 21.12 -6.38 6.00
CA ASN A 106 21.58 -7.26 7.06
C ASN A 106 22.58 -6.55 7.98
N TRP A 107 23.46 -5.74 7.40
CA TRP A 107 24.39 -4.89 8.16
C TRP A 107 23.63 -3.94 9.08
N LEU A 108 22.63 -3.22 8.56
CA LEU A 108 21.81 -2.25 9.32
C LEU A 108 21.03 -2.86 10.49
N LYS A 109 20.74 -4.18 10.45
CA LYS A 109 20.06 -4.88 11.55
C LYS A 109 20.97 -5.17 12.74
N HIS A 110 22.27 -5.24 12.51
CA HIS A 110 23.24 -5.72 13.51
C HIS A 110 24.26 -4.66 13.93
N ASN A 111 24.44 -3.61 13.13
CA ASN A 111 25.48 -2.61 13.32
C ASN A 111 24.90 -1.19 13.38
N ILE A 112 25.57 -0.32 14.12
CA ILE A 112 25.23 1.10 14.28
C ILE A 112 26.40 2.04 14.03
N ASP A 113 27.62 1.50 13.92
CA ASP A 113 28.86 2.22 13.68
C ASP A 113 29.71 1.47 12.64
N PRO A 114 30.51 2.18 11.83
CA PRO A 114 30.74 3.62 11.86
C PRO A 114 29.59 4.43 11.22
N GLU A 115 29.38 5.64 11.73
CA GLU A 115 28.25 6.52 11.38
C GLU A 115 28.17 6.88 9.89
N ILE A 116 29.33 7.07 9.26
CA ILE A 116 29.42 7.34 7.81
C ILE A 116 28.82 6.18 7.02
N THR A 117 29.15 4.95 7.40
CA THR A 117 28.62 3.73 6.77
C THR A 117 27.14 3.56 7.06
N LEU A 118 26.69 3.86 8.29
CA LEU A 118 25.29 3.82 8.65
C LEU A 118 24.46 4.72 7.72
N TYR A 119 24.80 6.01 7.57
CA TYR A 119 24.03 6.93 6.74
C TYR A 119 24.06 6.56 5.26
N LYS A 120 25.21 6.12 4.76
CA LYS A 120 25.36 5.65 3.39
C LYS A 120 24.41 4.47 3.12
N LEU A 121 24.51 3.41 3.92
CA LEU A 121 23.67 2.21 3.75
C LEU A 121 22.19 2.51 4.01
N TRP A 122 21.88 3.44 4.91
CA TRP A 122 20.50 3.86 5.17
C TRP A 122 19.86 4.53 3.95
N ALA A 123 20.60 5.42 3.28
CA ALA A 123 20.16 6.06 2.04
C ALA A 123 20.02 5.07 0.89
N GLU A 124 21.03 4.21 0.66
CA GLU A 124 21.02 3.21 -0.42
C GLU A 124 19.86 2.21 -0.27
N THR A 125 19.55 1.82 0.97
CA THR A 125 18.49 0.85 1.25
C THR A 125 17.10 1.48 1.43
N ALA A 126 16.96 2.82 1.39
CA ALA A 126 15.72 3.53 1.71
C ALA A 126 14.54 3.01 0.88
N SER A 127 14.70 2.92 -0.44
CA SER A 127 13.67 2.41 -1.36
C SER A 127 13.18 1.01 -0.99
N TYR A 128 14.08 0.12 -0.56
CA TYR A 128 13.74 -1.24 -0.16
C TYR A 128 13.10 -1.29 1.23
N ARG A 129 13.69 -0.59 2.22
CA ARG A 129 13.21 -0.55 3.62
C ARG A 129 11.79 0.01 3.70
N LEU A 130 11.54 1.13 3.00
CA LEU A 130 10.28 1.85 3.07
C LEU A 130 9.15 1.14 2.30
N GLN A 131 9.45 0.49 1.17
CA GLN A 131 8.46 -0.31 0.46
C GLN A 131 8.04 -1.56 1.25
N LYS A 132 8.98 -2.20 1.97
CA LYS A 132 8.73 -3.45 2.71
C LYS A 132 8.15 -3.21 4.12
N GLN A 133 8.37 -2.03 4.71
CA GLN A 133 7.82 -1.64 6.02
C GLN A 133 6.29 -1.60 6.05
N SER A 134 5.60 -1.40 4.93
CA SER A 134 4.12 -1.38 4.90
C SER A 134 3.47 -2.68 5.38
N ASN A 135 4.21 -3.80 5.43
CA ASN A 135 3.70 -5.10 5.89
C ASN A 135 4.16 -5.51 7.28
N ASP A 136 5.11 -4.80 7.91
CA ASP A 136 5.86 -5.31 9.08
C ASP A 136 5.90 -4.20 10.15
N LYS A 137 4.93 -4.21 11.10
CA LYS A 137 4.72 -3.14 12.12
C LYS A 137 5.82 -3.02 13.19
N ASN A 138 6.94 -3.74 13.04
CA ASN A 138 8.01 -3.77 14.02
C ASN A 138 9.06 -2.69 13.74
N ASN A 139 8.83 -1.48 14.28
CA ASN A 139 9.81 -0.39 14.35
C ASN A 139 11.11 -0.74 15.11
N LEU A 140 11.21 -1.96 15.66
CA LEU A 140 12.32 -2.47 16.47
C LEU A 140 13.43 -3.15 15.66
N LYS A 141 13.31 -3.22 14.33
CA LYS A 141 14.18 -4.03 13.45
C LYS A 141 15.59 -3.47 13.26
N TYR A 142 15.78 -2.16 13.48
CA TYR A 142 17.05 -1.48 13.27
C TYR A 142 17.52 -0.83 14.57
N PRO A 143 18.62 -1.31 15.18
CA PRO A 143 19.11 -0.80 16.47
C PRO A 143 19.44 0.69 16.43
N ALA A 144 19.88 1.21 15.28
CA ALA A 144 20.22 2.61 15.10
C ALA A 144 19.04 3.57 15.36
N LEU A 145 17.79 3.12 15.16
CA LEU A 145 16.59 3.91 15.42
C LEU A 145 16.31 4.14 16.91
N LYS A 146 16.90 3.32 17.80
CA LYS A 146 16.74 3.45 19.25
C LYS A 146 17.78 4.38 19.88
N ASN A 147 18.82 4.73 19.12
CA ASN A 147 19.92 5.54 19.64
C ASN A 147 19.64 7.04 19.42
N SER A 148 20.50 7.89 19.98
CA SER A 148 20.46 9.35 19.79
C SER A 148 20.47 9.76 18.33
N LYS A 149 21.02 8.95 17.41
CA LYS A 149 21.06 9.19 15.96
C LYS A 149 19.77 8.80 15.23
N GLY A 150 18.81 8.15 15.90
CA GLY A 150 17.60 7.62 15.29
C GLY A 150 16.72 8.70 14.65
N HIS A 151 16.67 9.91 15.24
CA HIS A 151 15.93 11.03 14.67
C HIS A 151 16.45 11.44 13.29
N ILE A 152 17.78 11.48 13.11
CA ILE A 152 18.42 11.80 11.82
C ILE A 152 18.00 10.79 10.74
N LEU A 153 17.97 9.50 11.09
CA LEU A 153 17.55 8.44 10.18
C LEU A 153 16.07 8.54 9.78
N ILE A 154 15.22 8.99 10.71
CA ILE A 154 13.81 9.27 10.44
C ILE A 154 13.67 10.47 9.50
N ASP A 155 14.44 11.53 9.73
CA ASP A 155 14.45 12.71 8.85
C ASP A 155 14.92 12.32 7.43
N MET A 156 15.97 11.50 7.31
CA MET A 156 16.41 10.97 6.02
C MET A 156 15.31 10.15 5.32
N ASP A 157 14.59 9.29 6.04
CA ASP A 157 13.48 8.52 5.46
C ASP A 157 12.31 9.44 5.07
N PHE A 158 12.02 10.48 5.87
CA PHE A 158 10.99 11.47 5.56
C PHE A 158 11.32 12.26 4.28
N ASP A 159 12.56 12.73 4.15
CA ASP A 159 13.06 13.45 2.98
C ASP A 159 12.93 12.62 1.70
N ASN A 160 13.19 11.31 1.82
CA ASN A 160 13.03 10.35 0.72
C ASN A 160 11.56 10.13 0.34
N LEU A 161 10.67 10.00 1.33
CA LEU A 161 9.23 9.78 1.08
C LEU A 161 8.49 11.02 0.58
N TYR A 162 8.90 12.19 1.05
CA TYR A 162 8.20 13.45 0.83
C TYR A 162 9.15 14.56 0.38
N PRO A 163 9.71 14.44 -0.83
CA PRO A 163 10.57 15.49 -1.36
C PRO A 163 9.85 16.85 -1.35
N GLN A 164 10.55 17.90 -0.92
CA GLN A 164 10.04 19.28 -0.82
C GLN A 164 9.00 19.53 0.29
N LYS A 165 8.77 18.60 1.23
CA LYS A 165 7.83 18.81 2.35
C LYS A 165 8.48 19.15 3.69
N ASN A 166 9.80 19.23 3.77
CA ASN A 166 10.54 19.43 5.02
C ASN A 166 10.15 20.73 5.76
N GLN A 167 9.72 21.76 5.03
CA GLN A 167 9.34 23.05 5.60
C GLN A 167 7.83 23.17 5.87
N ASN A 168 7.02 22.17 5.51
CA ASN A 168 5.56 22.24 5.67
C ASN A 168 5.11 22.08 7.12
N LEU A 169 5.96 21.54 8.00
CA LEU A 169 5.69 21.50 9.43
C LEU A 169 5.64 22.92 10.00
N ILE A 170 6.58 23.79 9.61
CA ILE A 170 6.65 25.18 10.10
C ILE A 170 5.52 26.03 9.51
N GLN A 171 5.15 25.80 8.24
CA GLN A 171 4.10 26.57 7.56
C GLN A 171 2.69 26.35 8.12
N LYS A 172 2.47 25.35 8.98
CA LYS A 172 1.14 25.05 9.57
C LYS A 172 1.00 25.46 11.03
N PHE A 173 2.08 25.96 11.64
CA PHE A 173 2.02 26.64 12.92
C PHE A 173 1.94 28.14 12.67
N ASP A 174 0.80 28.60 12.14
CA ASP A 174 0.47 30.02 12.23
C ASP A 174 0.31 30.36 13.73
N ILE A 175 1.12 31.32 14.21
CA ILE A 175 0.98 31.98 15.52
C ILE A 175 -0.02 33.11 15.39
#